data_AF-A0A9D3B4M7-F1
#
_entry.id   AF-A0A9D3B4M7-F1
#
_cell.length_a   1.000
_cell.length_b   1.000
_cell.length_c   1.000
_cell.angle_alpha   90.00
_cell.angle_beta   90.00
_cell.angle_gamma   90.00
#
_symmetry.space_group_name_H-M   'P 1'
#
loop_
_entity.id
_entity.type
_entity.pdbx_description
1 polymer ?
#
loop_
_entity_poly.entity_id
_entity_poly.type
_entity_poly.pdbx_seq_one_letter_code
_entity_poly.pdbx_strand_id
1 'polypeptide(L)'
;MKVTTTIALPTMFAIFVLFAIPGLGSEQLAFAATDFKSSNLSGDDVSKNPLAKQILERIEIAKQRIAELKQKQIQLNEQQKFIEEQREVAKQKLSQQLDRMNKDYEDYTPKAAFTNFVSKMPEKVHSVYWGMFEYQSSKVQAANDAMNRILDNGGSYAEARQAFNDIASTKRVQLIEMTKNLNIENGLADDKIQQSFDRYGKLPRTE
;
A
#
# COMPACT_ATOMS: atom_id res chain seq x y z
N MET A 1 26.19 -53.36 0.17
CA MET A 1 26.56 -52.87 1.52
C MET A 1 25.41 -52.02 2.02
N LYS A 2 24.69 -52.46 3.06
CA LYS A 2 23.60 -51.71 3.68
C LYS A 2 24.22 -50.64 4.58
N VAL A 3 23.91 -49.37 4.35
CA VAL A 3 24.18 -48.30 5.31
C VAL A 3 22.85 -47.63 5.59
N THR A 4 22.28 -48.01 6.73
CA THR A 4 21.17 -47.33 7.41
C THR A 4 21.70 -46.01 7.97
N THR A 5 21.09 -44.89 7.58
CA THR A 5 21.27 -43.61 8.28
C THR A 5 19.90 -43.08 8.66
N THR A 6 19.65 -43.15 9.97
CA THR A 6 18.46 -42.69 10.67
C THR A 6 18.27 -41.19 10.47
N ILE A 7 17.13 -40.79 9.91
CA ILE A 7 16.71 -39.39 9.81
C ILE A 7 15.99 -39.05 11.12
N ALA A 8 16.63 -38.29 11.99
CA ALA A 8 15.97 -37.68 13.14
C ALA A 8 15.25 -36.41 12.69
N LEU A 9 13.92 -36.35 12.91
CA LEU A 9 13.09 -35.17 12.71
C LEU A 9 13.64 -33.98 13.51
N PRO A 10 13.80 -32.78 12.93
CA PRO A 10 13.87 -31.56 13.72
C PRO A 10 12.47 -31.26 14.27
N THR A 11 12.36 -31.34 15.59
CA THR A 11 11.22 -30.90 16.39
C THR A 11 10.88 -29.44 16.06
N MET A 12 9.58 -29.20 15.81
CA MET A 12 8.99 -27.91 15.49
C MET A 12 9.43 -26.82 16.48
N PHE A 13 10.05 -25.77 15.94
CA PHE A 13 10.09 -24.46 16.59
C PHE A 13 8.72 -23.80 16.39
N ALA A 14 7.87 -23.85 17.42
CA ALA A 14 6.66 -23.05 17.47
C ALA A 14 7.07 -21.57 17.62
N ILE A 15 7.03 -20.83 16.52
CA ILE A 15 7.16 -19.37 16.52
C ILE A 15 5.84 -18.80 17.07
N PHE A 16 5.82 -18.43 18.34
CA PHE A 16 4.81 -17.52 18.85
C PHE A 16 5.17 -16.10 18.40
N VAL A 17 4.56 -15.65 17.30
CA VAL A 17 4.51 -14.23 16.95
C VAL A 17 3.49 -13.57 17.88
N LEU A 18 3.95 -12.87 18.92
CA LEU A 18 3.10 -11.91 19.62
C LEU A 18 3.05 -10.63 18.77
N PHE A 19 1.91 -10.43 18.09
CA PHE A 19 1.54 -9.12 17.58
C PHE A 19 1.28 -8.20 18.79
N ALA A 20 2.15 -7.21 18.99
CA ALA A 20 1.89 -6.12 19.92
C ALA A 20 0.83 -5.19 19.34
N ILE A 21 -0.36 -5.20 19.94
CA ILE A 21 -1.39 -4.18 19.74
C ILE A 21 -0.90 -2.90 20.42
N PRO A 22 -0.84 -1.73 19.73
CA PRO A 22 -0.40 -0.50 20.35
C PRO A 22 -1.56 0.07 21.17
N GLY A 23 -1.54 -0.22 22.47
CA GLY A 23 -2.46 0.38 23.42
C GLY A 23 -2.84 -0.59 24.52
N LEU A 24 -2.05 -0.62 25.59
CA LEU A 24 -2.44 -0.87 26.98
C LEU A 24 -1.18 -0.75 27.85
N GLY A 25 -1.40 -0.32 29.09
CA GLY A 25 -0.40 0.28 29.97
C GLY A 25 0.76 -0.63 30.37
N SER A 26 1.69 0.00 31.08
CA SER A 26 2.82 -0.59 31.80
C SER A 26 2.49 -1.97 32.40
N GLU A 27 2.89 -3.04 31.72
CA GLU A 27 2.98 -4.34 32.35
C GLU A 27 4.21 -4.34 33.26
N GLN A 28 3.95 -4.03 34.54
CA GLN A 28 4.84 -4.38 35.62
C GLN A 28 5.06 -5.90 35.56
N LEU A 29 6.31 -6.33 35.46
CA LEU A 29 6.68 -7.73 35.66
C LEU A 29 6.28 -8.12 37.08
N ALA A 30 5.07 -8.68 37.22
CA ALA A 30 4.58 -9.22 38.48
C ALA A 30 5.35 -10.50 38.77
N PHE A 31 6.35 -10.42 39.65
CA PHE A 31 6.85 -11.61 40.31
C PHE A 31 5.70 -12.16 41.17
N ALA A 32 5.30 -13.41 40.89
CA ALA A 32 4.33 -14.12 41.70
C ALA A 32 4.77 -14.08 43.17
N ALA A 33 4.01 -13.36 44.00
CA ALA A 33 4.18 -13.32 45.44
C ALA A 33 3.67 -14.63 46.02
N THR A 34 4.53 -15.63 46.13
CA THR A 34 4.35 -16.69 47.12
C THR A 34 4.65 -16.08 48.49
N ASP A 35 3.68 -16.16 49.41
CA ASP A 35 3.75 -15.70 50.80
C ASP A 35 5.08 -16.10 51.47
N PHE A 36 6.07 -15.22 51.42
CA PHE A 36 7.32 -15.36 52.15
C PHE A 36 7.18 -14.62 53.47
N LYS A 37 7.00 -15.36 54.55
CA LYS A 37 6.99 -14.81 55.90
C LYS A 37 8.41 -14.31 56.23
N SER A 38 8.65 -13.02 55.99
CA SER A 38 9.93 -12.35 56.24
C SER A 38 10.20 -12.28 57.75
N SER A 39 11.01 -13.20 58.27
CA SER A 39 11.78 -12.94 59.49
C SER A 39 12.95 -12.03 59.14
N ASN A 40 13.11 -10.92 59.85
CA ASN A 40 14.26 -10.03 59.71
C ASN A 40 15.53 -10.81 60.09
N LEU A 41 16.21 -11.38 59.10
CA LEU A 41 17.52 -12.00 59.24
C LEU A 41 18.57 -10.90 59.29
N SER A 42 19.30 -10.80 60.40
CA SER A 42 20.49 -9.95 60.50
C SER A 42 21.54 -10.39 59.47
N GLY A 43 22.35 -9.46 58.97
CA GLY A 43 23.30 -9.70 57.86
C GLY A 43 24.24 -10.91 58.03
N ASP A 44 24.52 -11.30 59.27
CA ASP A 44 25.33 -12.47 59.60
C ASP A 44 24.60 -13.82 59.40
N ASP A 45 23.28 -13.89 59.58
CA ASP A 45 22.49 -15.13 59.45
C ASP A 45 22.11 -15.45 57.99
N VAL A 46 22.04 -14.42 57.15
CA VAL A 46 21.86 -14.55 55.69
C VAL A 46 23.04 -15.30 55.06
N SER A 47 24.25 -15.13 55.61
CA SER A 47 25.47 -15.80 55.15
C SER A 47 25.58 -17.28 55.59
N LYS A 48 24.76 -17.71 56.55
CA LYS A 48 24.78 -19.07 57.11
C LYS A 48 23.59 -19.92 56.65
N ASN A 49 22.53 -19.31 56.14
CA ASN A 49 21.36 -20.02 55.60
C ASN A 49 21.53 -20.35 54.10
N PRO A 50 21.62 -21.64 53.71
CA PRO A 50 21.82 -22.04 52.30
C PRO A 50 20.65 -21.63 51.39
N LEU A 51 19.43 -21.54 51.90
CA LEU A 51 18.27 -21.06 51.14
C LEU A 51 18.38 -19.56 50.84
N ALA A 52 18.83 -18.76 51.82
CA ALA A 52 19.00 -17.32 51.64
C ALA A 52 20.10 -17.00 50.61
N LYS A 53 21.21 -17.76 50.61
CA LYS A 53 22.25 -17.68 49.57
C LYS A 53 21.69 -17.98 48.17
N GLN A 54 20.89 -19.03 48.05
CA GLN A 54 20.31 -19.42 46.76
C GLN A 54 19.32 -18.36 46.24
N ILE A 55 18.55 -17.72 47.12
CA ILE A 55 17.65 -16.62 46.74
C ILE A 55 18.46 -15.41 46.27
N LEU A 56 19.53 -15.03 46.99
CA LEU A 56 20.41 -13.92 46.59
C LEU A 56 21.08 -14.18 45.23
N GLU A 57 21.60 -15.38 45.01
CA GLU A 57 22.19 -15.78 43.71
C GLU A 57 21.17 -15.67 42.57
N ARG A 58 19.93 -16.12 42.79
CA ARG A 58 18.85 -15.99 41.80
C ARG A 58 18.46 -14.54 41.53
N ILE A 59 18.47 -13.68 42.55
CA ILE A 59 18.22 -12.23 42.41
C ILE A 59 19.34 -11.58 41.58
N GLU A 60 20.60 -11.96 41.82
CA GLU A 60 21.76 -11.48 41.07
C GLU A 60 21.65 -11.87 39.58
N ILE A 61 21.36 -13.15 39.30
CA ILE A 61 21.14 -13.67 37.94
C ILE A 61 19.95 -12.95 37.26
N ALA A 62 18.85 -12.72 37.99
CA ALA A 62 17.70 -12.01 37.47
C ALA A 62 18.04 -10.55 37.10
N LYS A 63 18.80 -9.85 37.94
CA LYS A 63 19.28 -8.49 37.64
C LYS A 63 20.14 -8.45 36.38
N GLN A 64 21.06 -9.39 36.22
CA GLN A 64 21.91 -9.50 35.02
C GLN A 64 21.05 -9.71 33.76
N ARG A 65 20.09 -10.64 33.80
CA ARG A 65 19.17 -10.87 32.67
C ARG A 65 18.32 -9.64 32.33
N ILE A 66 17.82 -8.91 33.33
CA ILE A 66 17.06 -7.67 33.09
C ILE A 66 17.95 -6.61 32.42
N ALA A 67 19.20 -6.47 32.84
CA ALA A 67 20.15 -5.54 32.23
C ALA A 67 20.43 -5.91 30.75
N GLU A 68 20.67 -7.19 30.45
CA GLU A 68 20.87 -7.68 29.08
C GLU A 68 19.63 -7.43 28.20
N LEU A 69 18.42 -7.71 28.70
CA LEU A 69 17.18 -7.47 27.96
C LEU A 69 16.96 -5.99 27.67
N LYS A 70 17.22 -5.11 28.66
CA LYS A 70 17.17 -3.66 28.45
C LYS A 70 18.16 -3.21 27.38
N GLN A 71 19.39 -3.74 27.40
CA GLN A 71 20.40 -3.41 26.41
C GLN A 71 20.01 -3.88 25.00
N LYS A 72 19.50 -5.11 24.85
CA LYS A 72 18.98 -5.62 23.57
C LYS A 72 17.82 -4.78 23.05
N GLN A 73 16.91 -4.36 23.93
CA GLN A 73 15.78 -3.51 23.55
C GLN A 73 16.24 -2.14 23.04
N ILE A 74 17.26 -1.54 23.69
CA ILE A 74 17.86 -0.28 23.24
C ILE A 74 18.47 -0.46 21.85
N GLN A 75 19.26 -1.52 21.63
CA GLN A 75 19.87 -1.82 20.33
C GLN A 75 18.82 -2.03 19.23
N LEU A 76 17.76 -2.78 19.50
CA LEU A 76 16.67 -2.99 18.53
C LEU A 76 15.97 -1.67 18.18
N ASN A 77 15.76 -0.80 19.16
CA ASN A 77 15.15 0.52 18.93
C ASN A 77 16.07 1.43 18.11
N GLU A 78 17.38 1.44 18.39
CA GLU A 78 18.38 2.17 17.60
C GLU A 78 18.44 1.66 16.15
N GLN A 79 18.43 0.35 15.94
CA GLN A 79 18.37 -0.25 14.60
C GLN A 79 17.08 0.11 13.87
N GLN A 80 15.92 0.08 14.55
CA GLN A 80 14.65 0.48 13.96
C GLN A 80 14.66 1.96 13.55
N LYS A 81 15.18 2.85 14.41
CA LYS A 81 15.35 4.27 14.09
C LYS A 81 16.24 4.46 12.85
N PHE A 82 17.39 3.79 12.80
CA PHE A 82 18.27 3.84 11.64
C PHE A 82 17.58 3.36 10.36
N ILE A 83 16.84 2.25 10.42
CA ILE A 83 16.07 1.74 9.27
C ILE A 83 15.02 2.76 8.81
N GLU A 84 14.30 3.39 9.75
CA GLU A 84 13.29 4.37 9.40
C GLU A 84 13.89 5.64 8.80
N GLU A 85 15.02 6.12 9.32
CA GLU A 85 15.79 7.21 8.71
C GLU A 85 16.21 6.89 7.28
N GLN A 86 16.72 5.67 7.03
CA GLN A 86 17.08 5.24 5.68
C GLN A 86 15.86 5.16 4.76
N ARG A 87 14.70 4.71 5.26
CA ARG A 87 13.45 4.71 4.48
C ARG A 87 13.00 6.11 4.12
N GLU A 88 13.06 7.06 5.04
CA GLU A 88 12.69 8.45 4.77
C GLU A 88 13.63 9.08 3.74
N VAL A 89 14.94 8.87 3.85
CA VAL A 89 15.91 9.32 2.82
C VAL A 89 15.60 8.69 1.46
N ALA A 90 15.28 7.40 1.41
CA ALA A 90 14.92 6.71 0.18
C ALA A 90 13.62 7.27 -0.44
N LYS A 91 12.58 7.51 0.38
CA LYS A 91 11.32 8.13 -0.06
C LYS A 91 11.56 9.54 -0.61
N GLN A 92 12.36 10.35 0.07
CA GLN A 92 12.71 11.70 -0.39
C GLN A 92 13.43 11.67 -1.73
N LYS A 93 14.45 10.81 -1.87
CA LYS A 93 15.18 10.64 -3.14
C LYS A 93 14.27 10.16 -4.27
N LEU A 94 13.38 9.20 -3.98
CA LEU A 94 12.40 8.71 -4.94
C LEU A 94 11.46 9.83 -5.37
N SER A 95 10.90 10.60 -4.43
CA SER A 95 10.05 11.75 -4.74
C SER A 95 10.77 12.75 -5.65
N GLN A 96 12.01 13.14 -5.32
CA GLN A 96 12.80 14.05 -6.14
C GLN A 96 13.11 13.49 -7.54
N GLN A 97 13.28 12.18 -7.67
CA GLN A 97 13.47 11.53 -8.97
C GLN A 97 12.17 11.52 -9.78
N LEU A 98 11.05 11.24 -9.15
CA LEU A 98 9.73 11.29 -9.79
C LEU A 98 9.39 12.72 -10.23
N ASP A 99 9.66 13.73 -9.40
CA ASP A 99 9.42 15.13 -9.74
C ASP A 99 10.27 15.57 -10.94
N ARG A 100 11.56 15.20 -10.95
CA ARG A 100 12.45 15.46 -12.09
C ARG A 100 11.96 14.77 -13.35
N MET A 101 11.62 13.48 -13.26
CA MET A 101 11.08 12.73 -14.40
C MET A 101 9.79 13.38 -14.92
N ASN A 102 8.85 13.70 -14.05
CA ASN A 102 7.59 14.34 -14.44
C ASN A 102 7.82 15.67 -15.16
N LYS A 103 8.79 16.46 -14.70
CA LYS A 103 9.19 17.72 -15.34
C LYS A 103 9.86 17.49 -16.69
N ASP A 104 10.83 16.58 -16.76
CA ASP A 104 11.57 16.28 -18.00
C ASP A 104 10.64 15.73 -19.11
N TYR A 105 9.54 15.08 -18.71
CA TYR A 105 8.56 14.49 -19.62
C TYR A 105 7.22 15.26 -19.70
N GLU A 106 7.13 16.47 -19.14
CA GLU A 106 5.88 17.25 -19.06
C GLU A 106 5.24 17.45 -20.45
N ASP A 107 6.07 17.81 -21.43
CA ASP A 107 5.66 18.04 -22.83
C ASP A 107 5.25 16.76 -23.57
N TYR A 108 5.66 15.59 -23.06
CA TYR A 108 5.37 14.28 -23.64
C TYR A 108 4.17 13.60 -22.98
N THR A 109 3.48 14.29 -22.08
CA THR A 109 2.24 13.78 -21.49
C THR A 109 1.12 13.72 -22.54
N PRO A 110 0.15 12.80 -22.41
CA PRO A 110 -1.01 12.76 -23.30
C PRO A 110 -1.74 14.10 -23.37
N LYS A 111 -1.82 14.83 -22.25
CA LYS A 111 -2.44 16.16 -22.19
C LYS A 111 -1.65 17.21 -22.98
N ALA A 112 -0.32 17.24 -22.86
CA ALA A 112 0.51 18.17 -23.62
C ALA A 112 0.43 17.89 -25.12
N ALA A 113 0.56 16.62 -25.52
CA ALA A 113 0.39 16.20 -26.91
C ALA A 113 -1.00 16.57 -27.46
N PHE A 114 -2.06 16.35 -26.68
CA PHE A 114 -3.42 16.71 -27.08
C PHE A 114 -3.65 18.22 -27.14
N THR A 115 -3.06 18.99 -26.22
CA THR A 115 -3.09 20.47 -26.26
C THR A 115 -2.50 20.98 -27.57
N ASN A 116 -1.34 20.46 -27.96
CA ASN A 116 -0.70 20.80 -29.24
C ASN A 116 -1.56 20.44 -30.45
N PHE A 117 -2.29 19.32 -30.39
CA PHE A 117 -3.25 18.96 -31.42
C PHE A 117 -4.45 19.92 -31.48
N VAL A 118 -5.09 20.22 -30.34
CA VAL A 118 -6.26 21.11 -30.26
C VAL A 118 -5.90 22.53 -30.71
N SER A 119 -4.71 23.03 -30.38
CA SER A 119 -4.25 24.36 -30.78
C SER A 119 -4.23 24.60 -32.31
N LYS A 120 -4.17 23.52 -33.11
CA LYS A 120 -4.18 23.58 -34.58
C LYS A 120 -5.59 23.56 -35.17
N MET A 121 -6.62 23.34 -34.35
CA MET A 121 -8.02 23.28 -34.77
C MET A 121 -8.69 24.65 -34.65
N PRO A 122 -9.79 24.90 -35.37
CA PRO A 122 -10.59 26.12 -35.17
C PRO A 122 -11.07 26.25 -33.72
N GLU A 123 -10.98 27.44 -33.14
CA GLU A 123 -11.33 27.70 -31.73
C GLU A 123 -12.73 27.19 -31.35
N LYS A 124 -13.70 27.37 -32.25
CA LYS A 124 -15.09 26.93 -32.07
C LYS A 124 -15.27 25.43 -31.77
N VAL A 125 -14.32 24.57 -32.12
CA VAL A 125 -14.39 23.11 -31.85
C VAL A 125 -13.53 22.67 -30.68
N HIS A 126 -12.75 23.56 -30.06
CA HIS A 126 -11.83 23.20 -28.98
C HIS A 126 -12.54 22.52 -27.81
N SER A 127 -13.68 23.06 -27.38
CA SER A 127 -14.47 22.51 -26.27
C SER A 127 -14.95 21.08 -26.54
N VAL A 128 -15.32 20.75 -27.78
CA VAL A 128 -15.70 19.38 -28.16
C VAL A 128 -14.51 18.46 -28.05
N TYR A 129 -13.35 18.83 -28.61
CA TYR A 129 -12.15 18.00 -28.51
C TYR A 129 -11.70 17.79 -27.05
N TRP A 130 -11.75 18.83 -26.23
CA TRP A 130 -11.43 18.71 -24.81
C TRP A 130 -12.42 17.81 -24.06
N GLY A 131 -13.73 17.93 -24.33
CA GLY A 131 -14.72 17.01 -23.76
C GLY A 131 -14.48 15.55 -24.15
N MET A 132 -14.08 15.29 -25.41
CA MET A 132 -13.71 13.93 -25.86
C MET A 132 -12.47 13.41 -25.12
N PHE A 133 -11.47 14.26 -24.89
CA PHE A 133 -10.27 13.90 -24.15
C PHE A 133 -10.58 13.61 -22.68
N GLU A 134 -11.37 14.45 -22.03
CA GLU A 134 -11.79 14.29 -20.63
C GLU A 134 -12.60 13.00 -20.44
N TYR A 135 -13.51 12.69 -21.36
CA TYR A 135 -14.22 11.41 -21.37
C TYR A 135 -13.26 10.22 -21.41
N GLN A 136 -12.30 10.22 -22.33
CA GLN A 136 -11.34 9.11 -22.43
C GLN A 136 -10.40 9.06 -21.20
N SER A 137 -9.98 10.21 -20.69
CA SER A 137 -9.13 10.30 -19.51
C SER A 137 -9.83 9.75 -18.27
N SER A 138 -11.10 10.09 -18.06
CA SER A 138 -11.89 9.56 -16.94
C SER A 138 -12.09 8.05 -17.03
N LYS A 139 -12.29 7.50 -18.23
CA LYS A 139 -12.38 6.05 -18.48
C LYS A 139 -11.08 5.33 -18.15
N VAL A 140 -9.94 5.88 -18.55
CA VAL A 140 -8.61 5.32 -18.23
C VAL A 140 -8.34 5.39 -16.74
N GLN A 141 -8.70 6.48 -16.07
CA GLN A 141 -8.59 6.60 -14.61
C GLN A 141 -9.42 5.53 -13.90
N ALA A 142 -10.70 5.40 -14.24
CA ALA A 142 -11.57 4.37 -13.65
C ALA A 142 -11.06 2.94 -13.93
N ALA A 143 -10.47 2.70 -15.09
CA ALA A 143 -9.87 1.42 -15.44
C ALA A 143 -8.63 1.12 -14.59
N ASN A 144 -7.77 2.11 -14.34
CA ASN A 144 -6.63 1.96 -13.44
C ASN A 144 -7.09 1.70 -12.00
N ASP A 145 -8.11 2.41 -11.52
CA ASP A 145 -8.66 2.20 -10.17
C ASP A 145 -9.18 0.76 -9.98
N ALA A 146 -9.89 0.23 -10.98
CA ALA A 146 -10.37 -1.15 -10.96
C ALA A 146 -9.23 -2.18 -11.03
N MET A 147 -8.22 -1.92 -11.86
CA MET A 147 -7.02 -2.76 -11.95
C MET A 147 -6.30 -2.83 -10.60
N ASN A 148 -6.02 -1.67 -9.99
CA ASN A 148 -5.35 -1.57 -8.69
C ASN A 148 -6.17 -2.27 -7.60
N ARG A 149 -7.49 -2.09 -7.60
CA ARG A 149 -8.37 -2.79 -6.66
C ARG A 149 -8.24 -4.32 -6.75
N ILE A 150 -8.08 -4.90 -7.94
CA ILE A 150 -7.89 -6.35 -8.05
C ILE A 150 -6.53 -6.76 -7.51
N LEU A 151 -5.47 -6.02 -7.84
CA LEU A 151 -4.12 -6.28 -7.35
C LEU A 151 -4.02 -6.19 -5.82
N ASP A 152 -4.62 -5.17 -5.23
CA ASP A 152 -4.62 -4.93 -3.78
C ASP A 152 -5.37 -6.03 -3.02
N ASN A 153 -6.37 -6.67 -3.65
CA ASN A 153 -7.12 -7.78 -3.07
C ASN A 153 -6.49 -9.16 -3.36
N GLY A 154 -5.27 -9.19 -3.90
CA GLY A 154 -4.53 -10.44 -4.17
C GLY A 154 -4.96 -11.18 -5.45
N GLY A 155 -5.70 -10.52 -6.35
CA GLY A 155 -6.04 -11.06 -7.66
C GLY A 155 -4.84 -11.17 -8.58
N SER A 156 -4.98 -11.98 -9.62
CA SER A 156 -3.92 -12.18 -10.62
C SER A 156 -3.78 -10.97 -11.55
N TYR A 157 -2.60 -10.80 -12.13
CA TYR A 157 -2.36 -9.76 -13.15
C TYR A 157 -3.28 -9.91 -14.38
N ALA A 158 -3.66 -11.15 -14.74
CA ALA A 158 -4.57 -11.42 -15.85
C ALA A 158 -5.97 -10.85 -15.58
N GLU A 159 -6.50 -11.09 -14.37
CA GLU A 159 -7.80 -10.55 -13.93
C GLU A 159 -7.76 -9.02 -13.84
N ALA A 160 -6.69 -8.47 -13.27
CA ALA A 160 -6.51 -7.02 -13.15
C ALA A 160 -6.48 -6.34 -14.53
N ARG A 161 -5.77 -6.93 -15.50
CA ARG A 161 -5.71 -6.44 -16.87
C ARG A 161 -7.05 -6.59 -17.61
N GLN A 162 -7.79 -7.67 -17.34
CA GLN A 162 -9.13 -7.83 -17.90
C GLN A 162 -10.06 -6.74 -17.41
N ALA A 163 -10.09 -6.45 -16.11
CA ALA A 163 -10.91 -5.37 -15.55
C ALA A 163 -10.53 -4.00 -16.11
N PHE A 164 -9.22 -3.73 -16.29
CA PHE A 164 -8.77 -2.54 -16.99
C PHE A 164 -9.38 -2.46 -18.39
N ASN A 165 -9.24 -3.52 -19.19
CA ASN A 165 -9.71 -3.53 -20.58
C ASN A 165 -11.23 -3.36 -20.66
N ASP A 166 -11.98 -4.01 -19.78
CA ASP A 166 -13.44 -3.94 -19.75
C ASP A 166 -13.93 -2.51 -19.48
N ILE A 167 -13.25 -1.78 -18.60
CA ILE A 167 -13.60 -0.39 -18.24
C ILE A 167 -13.00 0.63 -19.20
N ALA A 168 -11.78 0.45 -19.68
CA ALA A 168 -11.13 1.38 -20.61
C ALA A 168 -11.76 1.33 -22.02
N SER A 169 -12.36 0.19 -22.39
CA SER A 169 -13.00 0.01 -23.68
C SER A 169 -14.21 0.92 -23.83
N THR A 170 -14.31 1.54 -25.01
CA THR A 170 -15.45 2.37 -25.40
C THR A 170 -16.05 1.83 -26.69
N LYS A 171 -17.36 1.55 -26.67
CA LYS A 171 -18.06 1.06 -27.86
C LYS A 171 -18.26 2.22 -28.85
N ARG A 172 -18.22 1.92 -30.16
CA ARG A 172 -18.46 2.92 -31.22
C ARG A 172 -19.74 3.73 -31.00
N VAL A 173 -20.82 3.08 -30.57
CA VAL A 173 -22.11 3.76 -30.31
C VAL A 173 -22.01 4.79 -29.18
N GLN A 174 -21.20 4.53 -28.15
CA GLN A 174 -20.96 5.47 -27.05
C GLN A 174 -20.14 6.66 -27.52
N LEU A 175 -19.13 6.44 -28.38
CA LEU A 175 -18.35 7.53 -28.97
C LEU A 175 -19.23 8.45 -29.81
N ILE A 176 -20.14 7.87 -30.61
CA ILE A 176 -21.08 8.65 -31.44
C ILE A 176 -22.02 9.47 -30.56
N GLU A 177 -22.61 8.84 -29.54
CA GLU A 177 -23.52 9.51 -28.61
C GLU A 177 -22.84 10.64 -27.84
N MET A 178 -21.66 10.39 -27.28
CA MET A 178 -20.86 11.41 -26.59
C MET A 178 -20.52 12.57 -27.55
N THR A 179 -20.04 12.27 -28.75
CA THR A 179 -19.68 13.31 -29.73
C THR A 179 -20.90 14.13 -30.14
N LYS A 180 -22.06 13.48 -30.34
CA LYS A 180 -23.33 14.15 -30.61
C LYS A 180 -23.67 15.14 -29.49
N ASN A 181 -23.65 14.68 -28.24
CA ASN A 181 -24.00 15.51 -27.08
C ASN A 181 -23.04 16.70 -26.94
N LEU A 182 -21.73 16.48 -27.07
CA LEU A 182 -20.74 17.56 -27.04
C LEU A 182 -20.97 18.60 -28.14
N ASN A 183 -21.34 18.18 -29.35
CA ASN A 183 -21.64 19.12 -30.43
C ASN A 183 -22.93 19.92 -30.18
N ILE A 184 -23.95 19.31 -29.58
CA ILE A 184 -25.19 20.01 -29.21
C ILE A 184 -24.91 21.01 -28.07
N GLU A 185 -24.24 20.58 -27.01
CA GLU A 185 -23.91 21.40 -25.84
C GLU A 185 -23.07 22.64 -26.20
N ASN A 186 -22.19 22.50 -27.19
CA ASN A 186 -21.34 23.60 -27.66
C ASN A 186 -21.94 24.39 -28.83
N GLY A 187 -23.22 24.17 -29.18
CA GLY A 187 -23.93 24.92 -30.22
C GLY A 187 -23.44 24.68 -31.65
N LEU A 188 -22.74 23.55 -31.88
CA LEU A 188 -22.22 23.15 -33.18
C LEU A 188 -23.18 22.26 -33.96
N ALA A 189 -24.20 21.71 -33.29
CA ALA A 189 -25.24 20.89 -33.89
C ALA A 189 -26.62 21.19 -33.29
N ASP A 190 -27.64 21.07 -34.12
CA ASP A 190 -29.05 21.14 -33.70
C ASP A 190 -29.55 19.74 -33.32
N ASP A 191 -30.19 19.63 -32.15
CA ASP A 191 -30.70 18.36 -31.64
C ASP A 191 -31.70 17.70 -32.60
N LYS A 192 -32.58 18.48 -33.25
CA LYS A 192 -33.58 17.94 -34.21
C LYS A 192 -32.89 17.34 -35.43
N ILE A 193 -31.81 17.96 -35.91
CA ILE A 193 -31.01 17.42 -37.02
C ILE A 193 -30.28 16.15 -36.56
N GLN A 194 -29.71 16.15 -35.35
CA GLN A 194 -28.99 14.99 -34.82
C GLN A 194 -29.90 13.78 -34.56
N GLN A 195 -31.18 13.99 -34.26
CA GLN A 195 -32.18 12.92 -34.14
C GLN A 195 -32.47 12.19 -35.46
N SER A 196 -32.12 12.78 -36.61
CA SER A 196 -32.28 12.12 -37.91
C SER A 196 -31.27 10.98 -38.13
N PHE A 197 -30.18 10.93 -37.37
CA PHE A 197 -29.18 9.88 -37.48
C PHE A 197 -29.52 8.68 -36.60
N ASP A 198 -29.28 7.47 -37.10
CA ASP A 198 -29.40 6.24 -36.31
C ASP A 198 -28.28 6.12 -35.25
N ARG A 199 -28.37 5.09 -34.40
CA ARG A 199 -27.37 4.78 -33.36
C ARG A 199 -25.94 4.53 -33.89
N TYR A 200 -25.77 4.39 -35.20
CA TYR A 200 -24.50 4.20 -35.89
C TYR A 200 -24.00 5.47 -36.59
N GLY A 201 -24.72 6.58 -36.45
CA GLY A 201 -24.40 7.87 -37.06
C GLY A 201 -24.73 7.92 -38.56
N LYS A 202 -25.70 7.12 -39.03
CA LYS A 202 -26.11 7.07 -40.44
C LYS A 202 -27.49 7.70 -40.61
N LEU A 203 -27.70 8.39 -41.73
CA LEU A 203 -29.03 8.81 -42.14
C LEU A 203 -29.88 7.61 -42.56
N PRO A 204 -31.22 7.69 -42.45
CA PRO A 204 -32.12 6.68 -42.97
C PRO A 204 -31.87 6.53 -44.47
N ARG A 205 -31.77 5.29 -44.95
CA ARG A 205 -31.74 5.06 -46.39
C ARG A 205 -33.13 5.35 -46.92
N THR A 206 -33.26 6.39 -47.73
CA THR A 206 -34.45 6.59 -48.57
C THR A 206 -34.39 5.57 -49.69
N GLU A 207 -35.51 4.88 -49.93
CA GLU A 207 -35.69 3.98 -51.09
C GLU A 207 -35.66 4.75 -52.41
#